data_AF-A0A7S2RNN9-F1
#
_entry.id   AF-A0A7S2RNN9-F1
#
_cell.length_a   1.000
_cell.length_b   1.000
_cell.length_c   1.000
_cell.angle_alpha   90.00
_cell.angle_beta   90.00
_cell.angle_gamma   90.00
#
_symmetry.space_group_name_H-M   'P 1'
#
loop_
_entity.id
_entity.type
_entity.pdbx_description
1 polymer ?
#
loop_
_entity_poly.entity_id
_entity_poly.type
_entity_poly.pdbx_seq_one_letter_code
_entity_poly.pdbx_strand_id
1 'polypeptide(L)'
;MARMSGLTPLLAVVLPLCAAFVPSSVVPQPPVPLRVSEGWRLKATVDPSFTSEGAKRQIGNDAFLNEDLMARAQNGPGKKNTESLKIGIVGAGLAGMVAAMDLVDAGHQVEMFELRPFVGGKVSSWQDKEGNHIEMGLHVFFGCYYNLFGIMKRTGSFDKYLRIKDHVHTFVNEGGHTGALDFRFPVGAPVSGLQAFARTEQLGVEDHIEM
;
A
#
# COMPACT_ATOMS: atom_id res chain seq x y z
N MET A 1 28.14 -18.13 -18.08
CA MET A 1 29.07 -17.74 -17.01
C MET A 1 29.49 -16.29 -17.25
N ALA A 2 28.82 -15.34 -16.59
CA ALA A 2 29.31 -13.99 -16.26
C ALA A 2 28.20 -13.27 -15.47
N ARG A 3 28.44 -13.09 -14.17
CA ARG A 3 27.70 -12.23 -13.23
C ARG A 3 28.09 -10.76 -13.47
N MET A 4 27.20 -9.83 -13.10
CA MET A 4 27.45 -8.52 -12.46
C MET A 4 26.07 -7.83 -12.31
N SER A 5 25.42 -7.81 -11.14
CA SER A 5 25.65 -7.01 -9.91
C SER A 5 25.09 -5.58 -9.96
N GLY A 6 23.96 -5.38 -9.27
CA GLY A 6 23.67 -4.24 -8.38
C GLY A 6 23.23 -2.92 -8.99
N LEU A 7 21.99 -2.51 -8.72
CA LEU A 7 21.57 -1.13 -8.34
C LEU A 7 20.05 -1.10 -8.10
N THR A 8 19.67 -0.97 -6.83
CA THR A 8 18.29 -0.82 -6.34
C THR A 8 17.96 0.67 -6.18
N PRO A 9 16.86 1.21 -6.74
CA PRO A 9 16.44 2.59 -6.42
C PRO A 9 15.04 2.68 -5.79
N LEU A 10 15.00 3.42 -4.67
CA LEU A 10 13.89 3.60 -3.73
C LEU A 10 12.77 4.52 -4.23
N LEU A 11 11.49 4.10 -4.20
CA LEU A 11 10.48 4.77 -5.03
C LEU A 11 9.01 4.70 -4.57
N ALA A 12 8.25 5.76 -4.88
CA ALA A 12 6.83 5.96 -4.66
C ALA A 12 5.89 5.96 -5.90
N VAL A 13 4.67 5.45 -5.71
CA VAL A 13 3.77 4.75 -6.66
C VAL A 13 2.56 5.57 -7.18
N VAL A 14 1.87 5.17 -8.24
CA VAL A 14 0.45 5.51 -8.50
C VAL A 14 -0.21 4.24 -9.06
N LEU A 15 -1.37 3.82 -8.51
CA LEU A 15 -2.02 2.53 -8.79
C LEU A 15 -3.34 2.72 -9.56
N PRO A 16 -3.43 2.29 -10.83
CA PRO A 16 -4.72 1.98 -11.41
C PRO A 16 -4.99 0.50 -11.19
N LEU A 17 -6.02 0.16 -10.41
CA LEU A 17 -6.56 -1.19 -10.45
C LEU A 17 -8.08 -1.22 -10.37
N CYS A 18 -8.70 -1.34 -11.54
CA CYS A 18 -10.05 -1.85 -11.69
C CYS A 18 -9.99 -3.20 -12.40
N ALA A 19 -10.32 -4.26 -11.68
CA ALA A 19 -10.79 -5.52 -12.25
C ALA A 19 -11.65 -6.20 -11.18
N ALA A 20 -12.81 -5.61 -10.91
CA ALA A 20 -13.83 -6.21 -10.05
C ALA A 20 -14.60 -7.26 -10.86
N PHE A 21 -14.48 -8.51 -10.45
CA PHE A 21 -15.41 -9.57 -10.81
C PHE A 21 -16.75 -9.24 -10.13
N VAL A 22 -17.74 -8.78 -10.90
CA VAL A 22 -19.12 -8.57 -10.43
C VAL A 22 -19.95 -9.79 -10.86
N PRO A 23 -20.30 -10.74 -9.98
CA PRO A 23 -21.27 -11.75 -10.32
C PRO A 23 -22.64 -11.09 -10.47
N SER A 24 -23.25 -11.27 -11.63
CA SER A 24 -24.57 -10.79 -12.01
C SER A 24 -25.68 -11.55 -11.27
N SER A 25 -25.87 -11.28 -9.98
CA SER A 25 -27.14 -11.52 -9.24
C SER A 25 -26.97 -11.18 -7.75
N VAL A 26 -26.74 -9.91 -7.40
CA VAL A 26 -26.91 -9.46 -6.00
C VAL A 26 -28.34 -8.96 -5.86
N VAL A 27 -29.22 -9.81 -5.35
CA VAL A 27 -30.56 -9.40 -4.90
C VAL A 27 -30.38 -8.59 -3.61
N PRO A 28 -30.85 -7.33 -3.52
CA PRO A 28 -30.76 -6.56 -2.28
C PRO A 28 -31.56 -7.27 -1.19
N GLN A 29 -30.88 -7.79 -0.17
CA GLN A 29 -31.55 -8.31 1.02
C GLN A 29 -31.94 -7.12 1.91
N PRO A 30 -33.16 -7.09 2.47
CA PRO A 30 -33.53 -6.06 3.42
C PRO A 30 -32.60 -6.10 4.64
N PRO A 31 -32.33 -4.96 5.29
CA PRO A 31 -31.44 -4.90 6.44
C PRO A 31 -31.96 -5.83 7.54
N VAL A 32 -31.22 -6.89 7.85
CA VAL A 32 -31.49 -7.75 9.00
C VAL A 32 -31.15 -6.94 10.25
N PRO A 33 -32.09 -6.72 11.18
CA PRO A 33 -31.80 -6.01 12.42
C PRO A 33 -30.75 -6.79 13.21
N LEU A 34 -29.59 -6.16 13.44
CA LEU A 34 -28.53 -6.69 14.30
C LEU A 34 -29.06 -6.82 15.73
N ARG A 35 -29.52 -8.01 16.12
CA ARG A 35 -29.71 -8.38 17.52
C ARG A 35 -28.35 -8.70 18.12
N VAL A 36 -27.76 -7.74 18.82
CA VAL A 36 -26.66 -8.02 19.74
C VAL A 36 -27.26 -8.80 20.91
N SER A 37 -27.09 -10.13 20.93
CA SER A 37 -27.47 -10.90 22.11
C SER A 37 -26.50 -10.57 23.25
N GLU A 38 -27.02 -10.39 24.47
CA GLU A 38 -26.22 -10.02 25.65
C GLU A 38 -25.22 -11.12 26.08
N GLY A 39 -25.14 -12.24 25.35
CA GLY A 39 -24.26 -13.38 25.60
C GLY A 39 -22.88 -13.31 24.94
N TRP A 40 -22.58 -12.33 24.09
CA TRP A 40 -21.26 -12.19 23.45
C TRP A 40 -20.25 -11.54 24.40
N ARG A 41 -19.89 -12.23 25.49
CA ARG A 41 -18.60 -11.99 26.15
C ARG A 41 -17.53 -12.60 25.25
N LEU A 42 -17.01 -11.79 24.32
CA LEU A 42 -15.71 -12.06 23.71
C LEU A 42 -14.69 -12.12 24.85
N LYS A 43 -14.31 -13.32 25.27
CA LYS A 43 -13.04 -13.52 25.96
C LYS A 43 -11.95 -13.33 24.90
N ALA A 44 -11.70 -12.08 24.54
CA ALA A 44 -10.48 -11.72 23.84
C ALA A 44 -9.34 -11.97 24.84
N THR A 45 -8.82 -13.19 24.87
CA THR A 45 -7.51 -13.46 25.46
C THR A 45 -6.52 -12.78 24.54
N VAL A 46 -6.23 -11.51 24.83
CA VAL A 46 -5.06 -10.84 24.27
C VAL A 46 -3.89 -11.74 24.63
N ASP A 47 -3.23 -12.29 23.61
CA ASP A 47 -2.01 -13.05 23.81
C ASP A 47 -1.03 -12.14 24.58
N PRO A 48 -0.64 -12.47 25.82
CA PRO A 48 0.23 -11.61 26.61
C PRO A 48 1.64 -11.50 25.99
N SER A 49 1.97 -12.31 24.98
CA SER A 49 3.17 -12.18 24.17
C SER A 49 3.02 -11.22 22.98
N PHE A 50 1.80 -10.77 22.64
CA PHE A 50 1.57 -9.76 21.62
C PHE A 50 2.11 -8.41 22.11
N THR A 51 3.33 -8.11 21.69
CA THR A 51 4.00 -6.85 21.96
C THR A 51 4.09 -6.05 20.67
N SER A 52 3.90 -4.74 20.74
CA SER A 52 4.12 -3.83 19.61
C SER A 52 5.59 -3.73 19.18
N GLU A 53 6.50 -4.46 19.85
CA GLU A 53 7.93 -4.57 19.53
C GLU A 53 8.18 -5.04 18.09
N GLY A 54 7.30 -5.87 17.52
CA GLY A 54 7.38 -6.27 16.10
C GLY A 54 7.28 -5.09 15.13
N ALA A 55 6.50 -4.05 15.48
CA ALA A 55 6.43 -2.80 14.70
C ALA A 55 7.68 -1.92 14.91
N LYS A 56 8.34 -2.02 16.08
CA LYS A 56 9.57 -1.28 16.38
C LYS A 56 10.80 -1.86 15.67
N ARG A 57 10.83 -3.17 15.42
CA ARG A 57 11.91 -3.85 14.65
C ARG A 57 11.97 -3.42 13.18
N GLN A 58 10.96 -2.71 12.70
CA GLN A 58 10.87 -2.18 11.33
C GLN A 58 11.68 -0.89 11.12
N ILE A 59 12.31 -0.36 12.18
CA ILE A 59 13.11 0.85 12.16
C ILE A 59 14.59 0.47 12.06
N GLY A 60 15.16 0.68 10.86
CA GLY A 60 16.58 0.55 10.56
C GLY A 60 16.92 -0.63 9.65
N ASN A 61 17.25 -0.36 8.37
CA ASN A 61 18.57 -0.58 7.78
C ASN A 61 18.59 -0.31 6.25
N ASP A 62 19.81 -0.12 5.73
CA ASP A 62 20.27 0.29 4.39
C ASP A 62 19.88 -0.59 3.19
N ALA A 63 18.60 -0.70 2.83
CA ALA A 63 18.22 -1.15 1.48
C ALA A 63 16.79 -0.77 1.11
N PHE A 64 16.61 -0.25 -0.11
CA PHE A 64 15.32 -0.33 -0.78
C PHE A 64 14.85 -1.78 -0.84
N LEU A 65 13.61 -2.04 -0.39
CA LEU A 65 12.97 -3.37 -0.42
C LEU A 65 13.70 -4.43 0.43
N ASN A 66 13.89 -4.16 1.72
CA ASN A 66 14.34 -5.19 2.67
C ASN A 66 13.27 -6.31 2.78
N GLU A 67 13.56 -7.47 2.19
CA GLU A 67 12.61 -8.60 2.13
C GLU A 67 12.31 -9.22 3.50
N ASP A 68 13.26 -9.18 4.44
CA ASP A 68 13.05 -9.70 5.80
C ASP A 68 11.97 -8.90 6.54
N LEU A 69 11.87 -7.59 6.26
CA LEU A 69 10.83 -6.72 6.79
C LEU A 69 9.46 -6.92 6.10
N MET A 70 9.43 -7.59 4.95
CA MET A 70 8.21 -7.88 4.17
C MET A 70 7.64 -9.28 4.47
N ALA A 71 8.47 -10.19 4.97
CA ALA A 71 8.15 -11.62 5.09
C ALA A 71 6.85 -11.91 5.84
N ARG A 72 6.58 -11.23 6.96
CA ARG A 72 5.31 -11.42 7.70
C ARG A 72 4.11 -11.02 6.86
N ALA A 73 4.16 -9.85 6.23
CA ALA A 73 3.06 -9.36 5.39
C ALA A 73 2.81 -10.27 4.19
N GLN A 74 3.89 -10.80 3.60
CA GLN A 74 3.82 -11.70 2.45
C GLN A 74 3.28 -13.09 2.81
N ASN A 75 3.70 -13.66 3.95
CA ASN A 75 3.39 -15.05 4.32
C ASN A 75 2.19 -15.18 5.27
N GLY A 76 1.62 -14.07 5.74
CA GLY A 76 0.53 -14.07 6.71
C GLY A 76 0.99 -14.34 8.15
N PRO A 77 0.06 -14.62 9.08
CA PRO A 77 0.34 -14.69 10.52
C PRO A 77 1.17 -15.92 10.95
N GLY A 78 1.35 -16.93 10.09
CA GLY A 78 2.17 -18.12 10.37
C GLY A 78 1.63 -19.04 11.48
N LYS A 79 0.50 -18.69 12.11
CA LYS A 79 -0.17 -19.45 13.16
C LYS A 79 -1.60 -19.73 12.73
N LYS A 80 -1.99 -21.01 12.77
CA LYS A 80 -3.38 -21.44 12.63
C LYS A 80 -3.97 -21.71 14.00
N ASN A 81 -5.18 -21.24 14.24
CA ASN A 81 -5.91 -21.54 15.45
C ASN A 81 -6.58 -22.91 15.36
N THR A 82 -6.68 -23.60 16.49
CA THR A 82 -7.36 -24.91 16.60
C THR A 82 -8.88 -24.75 16.55
N GLU A 83 -9.39 -23.60 16.98
CA GLU A 83 -10.81 -23.26 16.98
C GLU A 83 -11.12 -22.19 15.93
N SER A 84 -12.23 -22.37 15.21
CA SER A 84 -12.72 -21.41 14.23
C SER A 84 -13.74 -20.46 14.87
N LEU A 85 -13.59 -19.17 14.60
CA LEU A 85 -14.48 -18.11 15.09
C LEU A 85 -15.20 -17.46 13.91
N LYS A 86 -16.40 -16.92 14.16
CA LYS A 86 -17.10 -16.04 13.21
C LYS A 86 -16.80 -14.59 13.57
N ILE A 87 -16.20 -13.85 12.65
CA ILE A 87 -15.68 -12.51 12.89
C ILE A 87 -16.27 -11.55 11.87
N GLY A 88 -16.95 -10.51 12.35
CA GLY A 88 -17.39 -9.38 11.54
C GLY A 88 -16.33 -8.28 11.50
N ILE A 89 -16.02 -7.77 10.32
CA ILE A 89 -15.13 -6.62 10.11
C ILE A 89 -15.94 -5.46 9.54
N VAL A 90 -15.88 -4.31 10.19
CA VAL A 90 -16.55 -3.09 9.71
C VAL A 90 -15.54 -2.23 8.95
N GLY A 91 -15.77 -2.09 7.65
CA GLY A 91 -14.95 -1.34 6.69
C GLY A 91 -14.12 -2.24 5.78
N ALA A 92 -14.32 -2.14 4.47
CA ALA A 92 -13.55 -2.86 3.45
C ALA A 92 -12.43 -1.99 2.86
N GLY A 93 -11.78 -1.19 3.71
CA GLY A 93 -10.55 -0.48 3.36
C GLY A 93 -9.31 -1.39 3.42
N LEU A 94 -8.14 -0.84 3.06
CA LEU A 94 -6.87 -1.59 3.08
C LEU A 94 -6.62 -2.32 4.41
N ALA A 95 -6.84 -1.66 5.54
CA ALA A 95 -6.66 -2.27 6.86
C ALA A 95 -7.63 -3.43 7.12
N GLY A 96 -8.91 -3.26 6.77
CA GLY A 96 -9.93 -4.30 6.94
C GLY A 96 -9.68 -5.52 6.07
N MET A 97 -9.28 -5.30 4.81
CA MET A 97 -8.94 -6.38 3.88
C MET A 97 -7.69 -7.15 4.34
N VAL A 98 -6.64 -6.47 4.80
CA VAL A 98 -5.44 -7.13 5.35
C VAL A 98 -5.77 -7.92 6.62
N ALA A 99 -6.61 -7.37 7.51
CA ALA A 99 -7.07 -8.09 8.69
C ALA A 99 -7.89 -9.34 8.31
N ALA A 100 -8.79 -9.23 7.32
CA ALA A 100 -9.56 -10.35 6.81
C ALA A 100 -8.65 -11.45 6.26
N MET A 101 -7.64 -11.09 5.46
CA MET A 101 -6.64 -12.01 4.94
C MET A 101 -5.92 -12.78 6.06
N ASP A 102 -5.48 -12.09 7.11
CA ASP A 102 -4.77 -12.73 8.22
C ASP A 102 -5.70 -13.64 9.04
N LEU A 103 -6.94 -13.22 9.28
CA LEU A 103 -7.93 -14.01 10.03
C LEU A 103 -8.38 -15.26 9.28
N VAL A 104 -8.55 -15.17 7.96
CA VAL A 104 -8.85 -16.32 7.11
C VAL A 104 -7.69 -17.31 7.11
N ASP A 105 -6.45 -16.83 6.95
CA ASP A 105 -5.25 -17.68 7.02
C ASP A 105 -5.09 -18.37 8.38
N ALA A 106 -5.50 -17.70 9.45
CA ALA A 106 -5.51 -18.25 10.80
C ALA A 106 -6.63 -19.29 11.06
N GLY A 107 -7.56 -19.49 10.09
CA GLY A 107 -8.61 -20.51 10.16
C GLY A 107 -9.98 -20.01 10.64
N HIS A 108 -10.22 -18.69 10.63
CA HIS A 108 -11.49 -18.10 11.04
C HIS A 108 -12.44 -17.87 9.86
N GLN A 109 -13.74 -17.78 10.14
CA GLN A 109 -14.76 -17.33 9.20
C GLN A 109 -14.94 -15.81 9.34
N VAL A 110 -14.75 -15.08 8.24
CA VAL A 110 -14.76 -13.62 8.24
C VAL A 110 -15.86 -13.11 7.33
N GLU A 111 -16.64 -12.15 7.83
CA GLU A 111 -17.61 -11.38 7.06
C GLU A 111 -17.25 -9.89 7.14
N MET A 112 -17.19 -9.20 6.01
CA MET A 112 -16.86 -7.78 5.95
C MET A 112 -18.10 -6.95 5.59
N PHE A 113 -18.27 -5.82 6.26
CA PHE A 113 -19.37 -4.88 6.05
C PHE A 113 -18.79 -3.54 5.60
N GLU A 114 -19.16 -3.07 4.41
CA GLU A 114 -18.76 -1.77 3.87
C GLU A 114 -20.01 -0.97 3.50
N LEU A 115 -20.00 0.32 3.85
CA LEU A 115 -21.13 1.21 3.59
C LEU A 115 -21.21 1.61 2.11
N ARG A 116 -20.05 1.76 1.46
CA ARG A 116 -19.97 2.19 0.06
C ARG A 116 -20.16 1.02 -0.91
N PRO A 117 -20.60 1.29 -2.15
CA PRO A 117 -20.78 0.25 -3.17
C PRO A 117 -19.46 -0.27 -3.77
N PHE A 118 -18.32 0.03 -3.15
CA PHE A 118 -16.99 -0.37 -3.59
C PHE A 118 -16.05 -0.56 -2.39
N VAL A 119 -15.05 -1.41 -2.58
CA VAL A 119 -14.00 -1.72 -1.59
C VAL A 119 -12.76 -0.86 -1.83
N GLY A 120 -11.77 -0.95 -0.93
CA GLY A 120 -10.49 -0.23 -1.05
C GLY A 120 -10.40 1.01 -0.18
N GLY A 121 -11.52 1.55 0.32
CA GLY A 121 -11.45 2.62 1.30
C GLY A 121 -10.95 3.94 0.68
N LYS A 122 -9.88 4.50 1.26
CA LYS A 122 -9.15 5.67 0.74
C LYS A 122 -8.12 5.33 -0.35
N VAL A 123 -7.99 4.06 -0.72
CA VAL A 123 -7.12 3.59 -1.80
C VAL A 123 -7.94 2.89 -2.90
N SER A 124 -9.18 3.35 -3.09
CA SER A 124 -10.09 2.78 -4.08
C SER A 124 -9.77 3.35 -5.47
N SER A 125 -9.79 2.47 -6.47
CA SER A 125 -9.67 2.82 -7.89
C SER A 125 -10.73 2.04 -8.65
N TRP A 126 -11.46 2.71 -9.53
CA TRP A 126 -12.41 2.05 -10.43
C TRP A 126 -12.46 2.71 -11.80
N GLN A 127 -13.01 2.00 -12.78
CA GLN A 127 -13.31 2.58 -14.08
C GLN A 127 -14.74 3.12 -14.08
N ASP A 128 -14.92 4.35 -14.56
CA ASP A 128 -16.25 4.88 -14.82
C ASP A 128 -16.90 4.22 -16.06
N LYS A 129 -18.10 4.68 -16.43
CA LYS A 129 -18.85 4.13 -17.58
C LYS A 129 -18.17 4.40 -18.93
N GLU A 130 -17.25 5.35 -18.97
CA GLU A 130 -16.52 5.77 -20.17
C GLU A 130 -15.14 5.09 -20.25
N GLY A 131 -14.79 4.27 -19.24
CA GLY A 131 -13.51 3.57 -19.16
C GLY A 131 -12.40 4.39 -18.52
N ASN A 132 -12.69 5.58 -17.99
CA ASN A 132 -11.69 6.39 -17.31
C ASN A 132 -11.40 5.81 -15.93
N HIS A 133 -10.12 5.71 -15.58
CA HIS A 133 -9.71 5.34 -14.23
C HIS A 133 -9.93 6.51 -13.27
N ILE A 134 -10.83 6.33 -12.31
CA ILE A 134 -11.07 7.22 -11.18
C ILE A 134 -10.31 6.66 -9.98
N GLU A 135 -9.43 7.47 -9.42
CA GLU A 135 -8.65 7.12 -8.22
C GLU A 135 -9.04 8.02 -7.05
N MET A 136 -9.28 7.41 -5.90
CA MET A 136 -9.50 8.11 -4.65
C MET A 136 -8.19 8.19 -3.89
N GLY A 137 -7.64 9.40 -3.75
CA GLY A 137 -6.47 9.68 -2.93
C GLY A 137 -5.13 9.53 -3.65
N LEU A 138 -4.05 9.66 -2.88
CA LEU A 138 -2.67 9.57 -3.37
C LEU A 138 -2.16 8.14 -3.25
N HIS A 139 -1.75 7.52 -4.37
CA HIS A 139 -1.22 6.16 -4.39
C HIS A 139 0.31 6.07 -4.37
N VAL A 140 0.98 7.07 -3.78
CA VAL A 140 2.43 7.26 -3.74
C VAL A 140 3.07 6.53 -2.55
N PHE A 141 3.60 5.32 -2.78
CA PHE A 141 4.20 4.46 -1.74
C PHE A 141 5.72 4.45 -1.71
N PHE A 142 6.35 5.13 -0.77
CA PHE A 142 7.82 5.11 -0.66
C PHE A 142 8.39 3.72 -0.34
N GLY A 143 9.67 3.52 -0.62
CA GLY A 143 10.30 2.21 -0.45
C GLY A 143 10.36 1.65 0.97
N CYS A 144 10.08 2.47 1.98
CA CYS A 144 9.96 2.04 3.37
C CYS A 144 8.62 1.33 3.68
N TYR A 145 7.71 1.19 2.71
CA TYR A 145 6.38 0.61 2.89
C TYR A 145 6.42 -0.92 2.79
N TYR A 146 7.32 -1.56 3.55
CA TYR A 146 7.61 -2.99 3.46
C TYR A 146 6.35 -3.86 3.61
N ASN A 147 5.48 -3.54 4.58
CA ASN A 147 4.23 -4.29 4.78
C ASN A 147 3.31 -4.20 3.56
N LEU A 148 3.20 -3.03 2.92
CA LEU A 148 2.38 -2.87 1.74
C LEU A 148 2.94 -3.70 0.58
N PHE A 149 4.25 -3.60 0.32
CA PHE A 149 4.88 -4.39 -0.74
C PHE A 149 4.78 -5.90 -0.46
N GLY A 150 4.86 -6.32 0.80
CA GLY A 150 4.67 -7.72 1.19
C GLY A 150 3.26 -8.21 0.84
N ILE A 151 2.24 -7.39 1.14
CA ILE A 151 0.85 -7.68 0.74
C ILE A 151 0.68 -7.65 -0.79
N MET A 152 1.34 -6.74 -1.50
CA MET A 152 1.31 -6.72 -2.96
C MET A 152 1.94 -7.99 -3.55
N LYS A 153 3.04 -8.50 -2.97
CA LYS A 153 3.63 -9.79 -3.37
C LYS A 153 2.67 -10.94 -3.07
N ARG A 154 2.06 -10.96 -1.87
CA ARG A 154 1.07 -11.98 -1.46
C ARG A 154 -0.13 -12.07 -2.41
N THR A 155 -0.58 -10.94 -2.95
CA THR A 155 -1.71 -10.87 -3.88
C THR A 155 -1.33 -11.01 -5.35
N GLY A 156 -0.04 -11.15 -5.67
CA GLY A 156 0.46 -11.14 -7.05
C GLY A 156 0.34 -9.78 -7.76
N SER A 157 0.11 -8.71 -6.99
CA SER A 157 -0.04 -7.35 -7.50
C SER A 157 1.28 -6.62 -7.68
N PHE A 158 2.34 -7.08 -7.01
CA PHE A 158 3.66 -6.43 -7.01
C PHE A 158 4.21 -6.28 -8.43
N ASP A 159 4.42 -7.38 -9.16
CA ASP A 159 5.03 -7.29 -10.50
C ASP A 159 4.08 -6.78 -11.59
N LYS A 160 2.76 -6.86 -11.34
CA LYS A 160 1.74 -6.57 -12.36
C LYS A 160 1.25 -5.13 -12.36
N TYR A 161 1.15 -4.51 -11.19
CA TYR A 161 0.47 -3.22 -11.02
C TYR A 161 1.34 -2.15 -10.37
N LEU A 162 2.45 -2.54 -9.73
CA LEU A 162 3.42 -1.58 -9.22
C LEU A 162 4.16 -0.94 -10.39
N ARG A 163 3.96 0.36 -10.59
CA ARG A 163 4.72 1.13 -11.58
C ARG A 163 5.91 1.82 -10.93
N ILE A 164 7.08 1.52 -11.46
CA ILE A 164 8.35 2.11 -11.04
C ILE A 164 8.57 3.40 -11.88
N LYS A 165 8.26 4.56 -11.30
CA LYS A 165 8.68 5.92 -11.70
C LYS A 165 10.16 6.18 -11.36
N ASP A 166 10.89 7.00 -12.12
CA ASP A 166 12.21 7.45 -11.66
C ASP A 166 12.09 8.45 -10.49
N HIS A 167 13.13 8.57 -9.66
CA HIS A 167 13.21 9.59 -8.61
C HIS A 167 13.50 10.99 -9.21
N VAL A 168 12.62 11.41 -10.10
CA VAL A 168 12.63 12.66 -10.85
C VAL A 168 11.25 13.30 -10.69
N HIS A 169 11.24 14.57 -10.29
CA HIS A 169 10.02 15.36 -10.26
C HIS A 169 9.97 16.23 -11.51
N THR A 170 9.00 15.99 -12.39
CA THR A 170 8.81 16.74 -13.64
C THR A 170 7.73 17.80 -13.45
N PHE A 171 8.03 19.02 -13.83
CA PHE A 171 7.11 20.14 -13.89
C PHE A 171 6.70 20.38 -15.33
N VAL A 172 5.44 20.74 -15.54
CA VAL A 172 4.94 21.24 -16.83
C VAL A 172 4.66 22.72 -16.66
N ASN A 173 5.49 23.54 -17.29
CA ASN A 173 5.44 24.99 -17.24
C ASN A 173 4.48 25.55 -18.29
N GLU A 174 4.22 26.85 -18.22
CA GLU A 174 3.46 27.55 -19.26
C GLU A 174 4.06 27.30 -20.65
N GLY A 175 3.21 27.14 -21.66
CA GLY A 175 3.64 26.77 -23.01
C GLY A 175 3.99 25.29 -23.20
N GLY A 176 3.86 24.46 -22.15
CA GLY A 176 4.10 23.02 -22.23
C GLY A 176 5.58 22.62 -22.09
N HIS A 177 6.45 23.57 -21.75
CA HIS A 177 7.85 23.29 -21.45
C HIS A 177 7.97 22.45 -20.19
N THR A 178 8.85 21.46 -20.19
CA THR A 178 9.06 20.60 -19.01
C THR A 178 10.39 20.90 -18.36
N GLY A 179 10.38 21.17 -17.05
CA GLY A 179 11.57 21.19 -16.21
C GLY A 179 11.58 20.01 -15.25
N ALA A 180 12.74 19.66 -14.69
CA ALA A 180 12.84 18.50 -13.80
C ALA A 180 13.84 18.69 -12.66
N LEU A 181 13.43 18.25 -11.46
CA LEU A 181 14.33 18.00 -10.35
C LEU A 181 14.74 16.53 -10.36
N ASP A 182 16.00 16.24 -10.67
CA ASP A 182 16.56 14.90 -10.69
C ASP A 182 17.24 14.59 -9.35
N PHE A 183 16.63 13.70 -8.55
CA PHE A 183 17.14 13.30 -7.25
C PHE A 183 17.93 11.98 -7.31
N ARG A 184 18.25 11.48 -8.51
CA ARG A 184 19.05 10.25 -8.70
C ARG A 184 20.52 10.55 -8.43
N PHE A 185 20.90 10.51 -7.16
CA PHE A 185 22.28 10.64 -6.72
C PHE A 185 22.68 9.46 -5.83
N PRO A 186 23.94 8.97 -5.88
CA PRO A 186 24.38 7.83 -5.07
C PRO A 186 24.31 8.09 -3.57
N VAL A 187 24.32 9.37 -3.18
CA VAL A 187 24.20 9.81 -1.79
C VAL A 187 22.76 10.24 -1.52
N GLY A 188 22.19 9.72 -0.44
CA GLY A 188 20.83 10.05 0.00
C GLY A 188 20.64 11.53 0.36
N ALA A 189 19.47 11.85 0.89
CA ALA A 189 19.20 13.20 1.40
C ALA A 189 20.19 13.54 2.55
N PRO A 190 20.64 14.81 2.68
CA PRO A 190 20.19 15.99 1.91
C PRO A 190 20.94 16.21 0.59
N VAL A 191 22.01 15.45 0.31
CA VAL A 191 22.92 15.73 -0.82
C VAL A 191 22.23 15.56 -2.18
N SER A 192 21.42 14.51 -2.35
CA SER A 192 20.58 14.33 -3.54
C SER A 192 19.64 15.51 -3.80
N GLY A 193 19.09 16.12 -2.75
CA GLY A 193 18.22 17.30 -2.87
C GLY A 193 18.99 18.54 -3.32
N LEU A 194 20.10 18.86 -2.66
CA LEU A 194 20.93 20.02 -3.01
C LEU A 194 21.44 19.94 -4.46
N GLN A 195 21.85 18.75 -4.90
CA GLN A 195 22.27 18.57 -6.30
C GLN A 195 21.11 18.73 -7.29
N ALA A 196 19.92 18.22 -6.96
CA ALA A 196 18.74 18.39 -7.80
C ALA A 196 18.42 19.89 -7.99
N PHE A 197 18.45 20.66 -6.89
CA PHE A 197 18.24 22.11 -6.94
C PHE A 197 19.35 22.85 -7.68
N ALA A 198 20.61 22.41 -7.60
CA ALA A 198 21.71 23.05 -8.30
C ALA A 198 21.73 22.79 -9.82
N ARG A 199 21.03 21.74 -10.31
CA ARG A 199 21.08 21.30 -11.71
C ARG A 199 19.75 21.44 -12.45
N THR A 200 18.70 21.87 -11.76
CA THR A 200 17.36 21.92 -12.33
C THR A 200 17.27 22.96 -13.43
N GLU A 201 16.66 22.60 -14.55
CA GLU A 201 16.29 23.51 -15.63
C GLU A 201 15.02 24.32 -15.30
N GLN A 202 14.45 24.08 -14.11
CA GLN A 202 13.23 24.75 -13.63
C GLN A 202 13.47 26.16 -13.10
N LEU A 203 14.71 26.49 -12.73
CA LEU A 203 15.08 27.76 -12.10
C LEU A 203 15.93 28.60 -13.06
N GLY A 204 15.72 29.91 -13.03
CA GLY A 204 16.57 30.86 -13.73
C GLY A 204 17.96 30.96 -13.07
N VAL A 205 18.91 31.57 -13.77
CA VAL A 205 20.26 31.80 -13.20
C VAL A 205 20.18 32.73 -11.99
N GLU A 206 19.26 33.69 -12.02
CA GLU A 206 18.92 34.58 -10.92
C GLU A 206 18.44 33.82 -9.67
N ASP A 207 17.54 32.86 -9.83
CA ASP A 207 16.97 32.08 -8.73
C ASP A 207 18.03 31.20 -8.05
N HIS A 208 19.01 30.72 -8.81
CA HIS A 208 20.13 29.94 -8.27
C HIS A 208 21.07 30.76 -7.39
N ILE A 209 21.14 32.08 -7.59
CA ILE A 209 22.03 32.98 -6.83
C ILE A 209 21.34 33.45 -5.53
N GLU A 210 20.01 33.46 -5.50
CA GLU A 210 19.21 33.88 -4.33
C GLU A 210 18.97 32.77 -3.28
N MET A 211 19.27 31.51 -3.60
CA MET A 211 19.18 30.35 -2.68
C MET A 211 20.36 30.25 -1.71
#